data_AF-A0A7K9CEE0-F1
#
_entry.id   AF-A0A7K9CEE0-F1
#
_cell.length_a   1.000
_cell.length_b   1.000
_cell.length_c   1.000
_cell.angle_alpha   90.00
_cell.angle_beta   90.00
_cell.angle_gamma   90.00
#
_symmetry.space_group_name_H-M   'P 1'
#
loop_
_entity.id
_entity.type
_entity.pdbx_description
1 polymer ?
#
loop_
_entity_poly.entity_id
_entity_poly.type
_entity_poly.pdbx_seq_one_letter_code
_entity_poly.pdbx_strand_id
1 'polypeptide(L)'
;DGGRHLSYLPAPQWLLDVTHLVAGWTRVQDPRVASLEGGTVVVGREPGVTSVEPFPPLSDSILGEQMLVVSEEKVTVTELRAQVVAGLSLALRAEPGHPGMVTATAAGTTTLRAPKQEATLSVWLAFSDHTLAPLELYGWQDATLTVATLDPSVATVGGSPGGPSARPWVVAEGAGRGELLQLSLYPPELCRRGRHRAAALGTATAWL
;
A
#
# COMPACT_ATOMS: atom_id res chain seq x y z
N ASP A 1 -13.68 -31.41 28.26
CA ASP A 1 -14.26 -30.14 28.75
C ASP A 1 -13.18 -29.18 29.24
N GLY A 2 -12.22 -28.84 28.36
CA GLY A 2 -11.04 -28.05 28.71
C GLY A 2 -11.33 -26.57 28.63
N GLY A 3 -11.39 -25.91 29.78
CA GLY A 3 -11.61 -24.47 29.93
C GLY A 3 -10.62 -23.65 29.11
N ARG A 4 -11.07 -23.18 27.95
CA ARG A 4 -10.37 -22.15 27.19
C ARG A 4 -10.72 -20.79 27.81
N HIS A 5 -9.70 -20.06 28.23
CA HIS A 5 -9.85 -18.66 28.64
C HIS A 5 -10.23 -17.85 27.40
N LEU A 6 -11.52 -17.52 27.27
CA LEU A 6 -12.02 -16.64 26.23
C LEU A 6 -11.61 -15.22 26.61
N SER A 7 -10.72 -14.61 25.83
CA SER A 7 -10.44 -13.18 25.91
C SER A 7 -11.54 -12.44 25.16
N TYR A 8 -12.39 -11.75 25.91
CA TYR A 8 -13.44 -10.91 25.34
C TYR A 8 -12.85 -9.53 25.00
N LEU A 9 -13.36 -8.93 23.93
CA LEU A 9 -13.07 -7.53 23.65
C LEU A 9 -13.64 -6.64 24.78
N PRO A 10 -13.05 -5.46 25.05
CA PRO A 10 -13.45 -4.62 26.17
C PRO A 10 -14.93 -4.20 26.16
N ALA A 11 -15.55 -4.09 24.98
CA ALA A 11 -16.99 -3.83 24.83
C ALA A 11 -17.51 -4.23 23.41
N PRO A 12 -18.84 -4.31 23.17
CA PRO A 12 -19.41 -4.81 21.91
C PRO A 12 -19.14 -3.97 20.66
N GLN A 13 -18.84 -2.68 20.82
CA GLN A 13 -18.50 -1.78 19.72
C GLN A 13 -17.06 -1.95 19.21
N TRP A 14 -16.25 -2.77 19.90
CA TRP A 14 -14.88 -3.01 19.51
C TRP A 14 -14.86 -3.95 18.32
N LEU A 15 -14.21 -3.51 17.27
CA LEU A 15 -13.93 -4.30 16.09
C LEU A 15 -12.43 -4.58 16.07
N LEU A 16 -12.05 -5.75 15.58
CA LEU A 16 -10.66 -6.10 15.32
C LEU A 16 -10.50 -6.23 13.81
N ASP A 17 -9.56 -5.49 13.24
CA ASP A 17 -9.20 -5.68 11.86
C ASP A 17 -8.57 -7.06 11.67
N VAL A 18 -8.94 -7.70 10.57
CA VAL A 18 -8.28 -8.91 10.10
C VAL A 18 -6.89 -8.52 9.63
N THR A 19 -5.87 -8.76 10.45
CA THR A 19 -4.48 -8.38 10.14
C THR A 19 -3.75 -9.46 9.35
N HIS A 20 -2.58 -9.12 8.82
CA HIS A 20 -1.66 -10.07 8.17
C HIS A 20 -1.29 -11.29 9.05
N LEU A 21 -1.53 -11.25 10.37
CA LEU A 21 -1.28 -12.38 11.25
C LEU A 21 -2.17 -13.60 10.94
N VAL A 22 -3.32 -13.40 10.29
CA VAL A 22 -4.18 -14.49 9.83
C VAL A 22 -4.00 -14.82 8.34
N ALA A 23 -2.97 -14.26 7.68
CA ALA A 23 -2.71 -14.50 6.25
C ALA A 23 -2.58 -15.98 5.90
N GLY A 24 -1.93 -16.78 6.76
CA GLY A 24 -1.82 -18.24 6.60
C GLY A 24 -3.14 -19.00 6.82
N TRP A 25 -4.20 -18.31 7.24
CA TRP A 25 -5.50 -18.85 7.62
C TRP A 25 -6.64 -18.16 6.89
N THR A 26 -6.35 -17.65 5.68
CA THR A 26 -7.32 -16.98 4.83
C THR A 26 -7.41 -17.73 3.52
N ARG A 27 -8.64 -17.95 3.02
CA ARG A 27 -8.88 -18.62 1.74
C ARG A 27 -9.81 -17.81 0.84
N VAL A 28 -9.71 -18.06 -0.46
CA VAL A 28 -10.73 -17.66 -1.45
C VAL A 28 -11.66 -18.84 -1.69
N GLN A 29 -12.97 -18.60 -1.69
CA GLN A 29 -13.98 -19.65 -1.88
C GLN A 29 -13.90 -20.31 -3.27
N ASP A 30 -13.96 -19.52 -4.34
CA ASP A 30 -13.72 -19.99 -5.72
C ASP A 30 -12.34 -19.56 -6.23
N PRO A 31 -11.33 -20.46 -6.25
CA PRO A 31 -9.98 -20.17 -6.73
C PRO A 31 -9.87 -19.96 -8.25
N ARG A 32 -10.95 -20.22 -9.01
CA ARG A 32 -11.02 -19.89 -10.44
C ARG A 32 -11.29 -18.41 -10.63
N VAL A 33 -12.11 -17.81 -9.77
CA VAL A 33 -12.46 -16.39 -9.82
C VAL A 33 -11.33 -15.52 -9.26
N ALA A 34 -10.73 -15.87 -8.12
CA ALA A 34 -9.62 -15.11 -7.54
C ALA A 34 -8.64 -15.99 -6.74
N SER A 35 -7.45 -15.49 -6.44
CA SER A 35 -6.46 -16.16 -5.58
C SER A 35 -5.83 -15.20 -4.58
N LEU A 36 -5.24 -15.75 -3.51
CA LEU A 36 -4.44 -14.99 -2.55
C LEU A 36 -2.94 -15.18 -2.81
N GLU A 37 -2.25 -14.11 -3.19
CA GLU A 37 -0.79 -14.07 -3.33
C GLU A 37 -0.14 -13.55 -2.05
N GLY A 38 0.95 -14.20 -1.62
CA GLY A 38 1.64 -13.87 -0.37
C GLY A 38 0.76 -13.99 0.90
N GLY A 39 -0.45 -14.55 0.78
CA GLY A 39 -1.46 -14.65 1.85
C GLY A 39 -2.20 -13.34 2.17
N THR A 40 -1.88 -12.23 1.49
CA THR A 40 -2.42 -10.90 1.86
C THR A 40 -2.95 -10.09 0.67
N VAL A 41 -2.63 -10.48 -0.57
CA VAL A 41 -3.04 -9.76 -1.79
C VAL A 41 -4.03 -10.61 -2.57
N VAL A 42 -5.24 -10.10 -2.79
CA VAL A 42 -6.24 -10.77 -3.62
C VAL A 42 -6.00 -10.42 -5.08
N VAL A 43 -5.86 -11.45 -5.91
CA VAL A 43 -5.63 -11.34 -7.36
C VAL A 43 -6.82 -11.94 -8.09
N GLY A 44 -7.52 -11.11 -8.87
CA GLY A 44 -8.61 -11.56 -9.74
C GLY A 44 -8.08 -12.41 -10.91
N ARG A 45 -8.81 -13.44 -11.30
CA ARG A 45 -8.43 -14.41 -12.33
C ARG A 45 -9.45 -14.49 -13.44
N GLU A 46 -10.62 -15.04 -13.13
CA GLU A 46 -11.74 -15.15 -14.05
C GLU A 46 -12.89 -14.25 -13.60
N PRO A 47 -13.66 -13.69 -14.54
CA PRO A 47 -14.84 -12.92 -14.20
C PRO A 47 -15.83 -13.74 -13.37
N GLY A 48 -16.35 -13.15 -12.31
CA GLY A 48 -17.26 -13.84 -11.40
C GLY A 48 -17.33 -13.22 -10.02
N VAL A 49 -18.04 -13.91 -9.14
CA VAL A 49 -18.22 -13.51 -7.74
C VAL A 49 -17.65 -14.61 -6.86
N THR A 50 -16.84 -14.23 -5.87
CA THR A 50 -16.28 -15.13 -4.86
C THR A 50 -16.18 -14.38 -3.53
N SER A 51 -15.69 -15.03 -2.49
CA SER A 51 -15.44 -14.39 -1.20
C SER A 51 -14.10 -14.80 -0.61
N VAL A 52 -13.55 -13.91 0.22
CA VAL A 52 -12.37 -14.15 1.04
C VAL A 52 -12.81 -14.40 2.46
N GLU A 53 -12.36 -15.53 3.02
CA GLU A 53 -12.75 -16.01 4.33
C GLU A 53 -11.52 -16.26 5.19
N PRO A 54 -11.28 -15.45 6.24
CA PRO A 54 -10.41 -15.82 7.33
C PRO A 54 -11.06 -16.90 8.21
N PHE A 55 -10.30 -17.90 8.60
CA PHE A 55 -10.66 -18.94 9.56
C PHE A 55 -9.53 -19.07 10.60
N PRO A 56 -9.78 -19.57 11.82
CA PRO A 56 -8.75 -19.65 12.84
C PRO A 56 -7.90 -20.92 12.72
N PRO A 57 -6.61 -20.88 13.10
CA PRO A 57 -5.97 -21.88 13.95
C PRO A 57 -6.27 -23.37 13.80
N LEU A 58 -7.38 -23.64 14.47
CA LEU A 58 -7.61 -24.78 15.33
C LEU A 58 -9.11 -25.10 15.30
N SER A 59 -9.85 -24.53 14.34
CA SER A 59 -11.30 -24.64 14.20
C SER A 59 -11.69 -24.35 12.76
N ASP A 60 -12.70 -25.06 12.26
CA ASP A 60 -13.27 -24.87 10.92
C ASP A 60 -14.31 -23.73 10.87
N SER A 61 -14.38 -22.90 11.91
CA SER A 61 -15.26 -21.73 11.98
C SER A 61 -14.78 -20.60 11.08
N ILE A 62 -15.68 -19.98 10.31
CA ILE A 62 -15.38 -18.78 9.54
C ILE A 62 -15.40 -17.56 10.49
N LEU A 63 -14.33 -16.76 10.51
CA LEU A 63 -14.22 -15.55 11.34
C LEU A 63 -14.90 -14.33 10.70
N GLY A 64 -14.99 -14.33 9.38
CA GLY A 64 -15.61 -13.28 8.59
C GLY A 64 -15.65 -13.68 7.12
N GLU A 65 -16.42 -12.95 6.33
CA GLU A 65 -16.54 -13.16 4.90
C GLU A 65 -16.57 -11.80 4.20
N GLN A 66 -15.73 -11.63 3.19
CA GLN A 66 -15.75 -10.47 2.31
C GLN A 66 -15.98 -10.94 0.88
N MET A 67 -17.18 -10.65 0.35
CA MET A 67 -17.51 -10.90 -1.05
C MET A 67 -16.72 -9.94 -1.96
N LEU A 68 -16.27 -10.45 -3.10
CA LEU A 68 -15.58 -9.70 -4.13
C LEU A 68 -16.04 -10.10 -5.53
N VAL A 69 -15.96 -9.15 -6.45
CA VAL A 69 -16.38 -9.31 -7.85
C VAL A 69 -15.17 -9.05 -8.73
N VAL A 70 -14.91 -9.99 -9.64
CA VAL A 70 -13.92 -9.81 -10.71
C VAL A 70 -14.70 -9.50 -11.98
N SER A 71 -14.47 -8.31 -12.55
CA SER A 71 -15.10 -7.85 -13.78
C SER A 71 -14.27 -8.23 -15.01
N GLU A 72 -14.92 -8.37 -16.17
CA GLU A 72 -14.24 -8.42 -17.48
C GLU A 72 -13.71 -7.05 -17.91
N GLU A 73 -14.27 -5.97 -17.37
CA GLU A 73 -13.90 -4.62 -17.72
C GLU A 73 -12.50 -4.28 -17.22
N LYS A 74 -11.62 -3.91 -18.15
CA LYS A 74 -10.26 -3.48 -17.82
C LYS A 74 -10.28 -2.04 -17.36
N VAL A 75 -9.58 -1.79 -16.25
CA VAL A 75 -9.38 -0.44 -15.72
C VAL A 75 -8.00 0.07 -16.08
N THR A 76 -7.89 1.38 -16.27
CA THR A 76 -6.62 2.05 -16.59
C THR A 76 -6.21 2.96 -15.45
N VAL A 77 -4.91 3.12 -15.23
CA VAL A 77 -4.38 4.14 -14.31
C VAL A 77 -4.72 5.52 -14.87
N THR A 78 -5.40 6.34 -14.07
CA THR A 78 -5.80 7.70 -14.44
C THR A 78 -4.95 8.77 -13.75
N GLU A 79 -4.46 8.49 -12.55
CA GLU A 79 -3.71 9.44 -11.72
C GLU A 79 -2.71 8.68 -10.83
N LEU A 80 -1.59 9.33 -10.50
CA LEU A 80 -0.72 8.91 -9.40
C LEU A 80 -0.88 9.88 -8.23
N ARG A 81 -0.94 9.38 -7.01
CA ARG A 81 -0.93 10.20 -5.80
C ARG A 81 0.30 9.85 -4.99
N ALA A 82 1.17 10.84 -4.77
CA ALA A 82 2.45 10.62 -4.11
C ALA A 82 2.58 11.50 -2.87
N GLN A 83 3.10 10.91 -1.80
CA GLN A 83 3.34 11.59 -0.54
C GLN A 83 4.72 11.24 0.00
N VAL A 84 5.49 12.26 0.37
CA VAL A 84 6.76 12.10 1.09
C VAL A 84 6.47 11.63 2.50
N VAL A 85 7.18 10.59 2.94
CA VAL A 85 7.14 10.08 4.32
C VAL A 85 8.55 10.19 4.90
N ALA A 86 8.77 11.25 5.66
CA ALA A 86 10.04 11.62 6.29
C ALA A 86 10.26 10.92 7.65
N GLY A 87 9.24 10.29 8.21
CA GLY A 87 9.35 9.54 9.46
C GLY A 87 8.01 9.02 9.95
N LEU A 88 8.06 8.35 11.11
CA LEU A 88 6.89 7.87 11.83
C LEU A 88 6.90 8.46 13.25
N SER A 89 5.72 8.81 13.74
CA SER A 89 5.49 9.22 15.12
C SER A 89 4.53 8.24 15.77
N LEU A 90 4.75 7.95 17.05
CA LEU A 90 3.88 7.09 17.84
C LEU A 90 3.38 7.88 19.05
N ALA A 91 2.06 7.95 19.21
CA ALA A 91 1.41 8.53 20.37
C ALA A 91 0.69 7.43 21.15
N LEU A 92 0.93 7.35 22.45
CA LEU A 92 0.23 6.44 23.35
C LEU A 92 -0.76 7.24 24.20
N ARG A 93 -2.02 6.80 24.25
CA ARG A 93 -3.06 7.41 25.08
C ARG A 93 -3.73 6.34 25.93
N ALA A 94 -3.76 6.55 27.24
CA ALA A 94 -4.56 5.74 28.13
C ALA A 94 -6.03 6.10 27.95
N GLU A 95 -6.91 5.10 27.95
CA GLU A 95 -8.33 5.31 27.73
C GLU A 95 -9.05 5.58 29.06
N PRO A 96 -9.61 6.79 29.27
CA PRO A 96 -10.12 7.20 30.58
C PRO A 96 -11.22 6.28 31.14
N GLY A 97 -11.98 5.61 30.27
CA GLY A 97 -13.06 4.70 30.64
C GLY A 97 -12.66 3.23 30.83
N HIS A 98 -11.42 2.85 30.51
CA HIS A 98 -11.00 1.44 30.49
C HIS A 98 -9.59 1.29 31.10
N PRO A 99 -9.50 1.12 32.43
CA PRO A 99 -8.23 0.91 33.12
C PRO A 99 -7.45 -0.26 32.53
N GLY A 100 -6.20 -0.03 32.14
CA GLY A 100 -5.35 -1.04 31.49
C GLY A 100 -5.38 -1.04 29.96
N MET A 101 -6.21 -0.20 29.34
CA MET A 101 -6.24 -0.04 27.89
C MET A 101 -5.40 1.15 27.42
N VAL A 102 -4.56 0.90 26.42
CA VAL A 102 -3.69 1.90 25.80
C VAL A 102 -3.92 1.92 24.30
N THR A 103 -4.30 3.07 23.77
CA THR A 103 -4.41 3.32 22.33
C THR A 103 -3.05 3.79 21.82
N ALA A 104 -2.48 3.05 20.85
CA ALA A 104 -1.25 3.40 20.17
C ALA A 104 -1.56 3.93 18.76
N THR A 105 -1.31 5.21 18.52
CA THR A 105 -1.53 5.84 17.20
C THR A 105 -0.20 6.08 16.52
N ALA A 106 0.05 5.38 15.42
CA ALA A 106 1.18 5.64 14.53
C ALA A 106 0.76 6.60 13.41
N ALA A 107 1.56 7.64 13.15
CA ALA A 107 1.31 8.60 12.08
C ALA A 107 2.60 8.91 11.31
N GLY A 108 2.51 8.93 9.98
CA GLY A 108 3.60 9.37 9.10
C GLY A 108 3.81 10.87 9.17
N THR A 109 5.06 11.30 9.17
CA THR A 109 5.45 12.71 9.05
C THR A 109 5.94 12.96 7.63
N THR A 110 5.65 14.15 7.09
CA THR A 110 5.95 14.48 5.69
C THR A 110 7.13 15.45 5.54
N THR A 111 7.46 16.18 6.61
CA THR A 111 8.47 17.25 6.57
C THR A 111 9.86 16.72 6.90
N LEU A 112 10.79 16.92 5.97
CA LEU A 112 12.23 16.79 6.20
C LEU A 112 12.73 18.01 6.98
N ARG A 113 13.40 17.79 8.11
CA ARG A 113 13.77 18.85 9.08
C ARG A 113 15.25 19.20 9.08
N ALA A 114 16.10 18.36 8.50
CA ALA A 114 17.54 18.57 8.47
C ALA A 114 18.12 18.24 7.09
N PRO A 115 19.18 18.94 6.66
CA PRO A 115 19.96 18.52 5.49
C PRO A 115 20.45 17.08 5.66
N LYS A 116 20.51 16.36 4.55
CA LYS A 116 20.85 14.94 4.45
C LYS A 116 19.88 13.99 5.14
N GLN A 117 18.71 14.47 5.59
CA GLN A 117 17.65 13.58 6.03
C GLN A 117 17.03 12.87 4.83
N GLU A 118 16.90 11.55 4.93
CA GLU A 118 16.23 10.70 3.95
C GLU A 118 14.74 10.53 4.29
N ALA A 119 13.91 10.49 3.26
CA ALA A 119 12.50 10.16 3.29
C ALA A 119 12.19 9.13 2.21
N THR A 120 11.08 8.40 2.38
CA THR A 120 10.53 7.55 1.32
C THR A 120 9.32 8.20 0.67
N LEU A 121 8.81 7.59 -0.40
CA LEU A 121 7.60 8.00 -1.09
C LEU A 121 6.54 6.91 -0.97
N SER A 122 5.36 7.26 -0.47
CA SER A 122 4.15 6.46 -0.62
C SER A 122 3.49 6.87 -1.93
N VAL A 123 3.25 5.90 -2.83
CA VAL A 123 2.69 6.15 -4.16
C VAL A 123 1.46 5.29 -4.34
N TRP A 124 0.34 5.92 -4.70
CA TRP A 124 -0.95 5.28 -4.93
C TRP A 124 -1.37 5.48 -6.38
N LEU A 125 -1.94 4.43 -6.96
CA LEU A 125 -2.55 4.42 -8.28
C LEU A 125 -4.04 4.69 -8.13
N ALA A 126 -4.55 5.67 -8.88
CA ALA A 126 -5.99 5.82 -9.08
C ALA A 126 -6.38 5.23 -10.43
N PHE A 127 -7.47 4.49 -10.45
CA PHE A 127 -7.97 3.80 -11.62
C PHE A 127 -9.25 4.45 -12.16
N SER A 128 -9.59 4.11 -13.40
CA SER A 128 -10.79 4.61 -14.10
C SER A 128 -12.11 4.20 -13.46
N ASP A 129 -12.11 3.16 -12.63
CA ASP A 129 -13.25 2.73 -11.80
C ASP A 129 -13.30 3.42 -10.42
N HIS A 130 -12.46 4.44 -10.22
CA HIS A 130 -12.31 5.20 -8.98
C HIS A 130 -11.71 4.42 -7.81
N THR A 131 -11.19 3.22 -8.04
CA THR A 131 -10.43 2.50 -7.02
C THR A 131 -9.04 3.10 -6.83
N LEU A 132 -8.49 2.86 -5.63
CA LEU A 132 -7.14 3.27 -5.24
C LEU A 132 -6.37 2.05 -4.75
N ALA A 133 -5.13 1.90 -5.21
CA ALA A 133 -4.25 0.85 -4.75
C ALA A 133 -2.83 1.39 -4.53
N PRO A 134 -2.14 1.00 -3.44
CA PRO A 134 -0.73 1.34 -3.28
C PRO A 134 0.10 0.64 -4.35
N LEU A 135 1.07 1.35 -4.92
CA LEU A 135 1.96 0.84 -5.97
C LEU A 135 2.72 -0.41 -5.48
N GLU A 136 2.98 -0.52 -4.18
CA GLU A 136 3.63 -1.67 -3.55
C GLU A 136 2.91 -3.01 -3.81
N LEU A 137 1.59 -3.00 -4.07
CA LEU A 137 0.85 -4.24 -4.35
C LEU A 137 1.23 -4.87 -5.68
N TYR A 138 1.66 -4.08 -6.66
CA TYR A 138 2.04 -4.55 -7.99
C TYR A 138 3.54 -4.86 -8.09
N GLY A 139 4.28 -4.64 -7.01
CA GLY A 139 5.73 -4.74 -7.01
C GLY A 139 6.41 -3.73 -7.95
N TRP A 140 7.74 -3.65 -7.85
CA TRP A 140 8.56 -2.77 -8.71
C TRP A 140 8.97 -3.44 -10.04
N GLN A 141 8.39 -4.61 -10.33
CA GLN A 141 8.76 -5.47 -11.46
C GLN A 141 7.76 -5.31 -12.61
N ASP A 142 6.48 -5.12 -12.27
CA ASP A 142 5.38 -5.00 -13.22
C ASP A 142 5.05 -3.54 -13.59
N ALA A 143 5.77 -2.58 -13.02
CA ALA A 143 5.81 -1.19 -13.46
C ALA A 143 7.14 -0.54 -13.09
N THR A 144 7.56 0.47 -13.85
CA THR A 144 8.72 1.29 -13.50
C THR A 144 8.28 2.68 -13.11
N LEU A 145 8.57 3.06 -11.88
CA LEU A 145 8.41 4.43 -11.41
C LEU A 145 9.72 5.19 -11.57
N THR A 146 9.68 6.35 -12.22
CA THR A 146 10.78 7.30 -12.23
C THR A 146 10.41 8.50 -11.38
N VAL A 147 11.33 8.92 -10.51
CA VAL A 147 11.19 10.14 -9.70
C VAL A 147 12.30 11.10 -10.07
N ALA A 148 11.95 12.36 -10.31
CA ALA A 148 12.88 13.45 -10.59
C ALA A 148 12.64 14.60 -9.60
N THR A 149 13.68 15.37 -9.30
CA THR A 149 13.58 16.62 -8.54
C THR A 149 13.55 17.82 -9.50
N LEU A 150 12.69 18.80 -9.20
CA LEU A 150 12.61 20.07 -9.92
C LEU A 150 13.58 21.11 -9.35
N ASP A 151 14.09 20.90 -8.13
CA ASP A 151 15.08 21.75 -7.49
C ASP A 151 16.11 20.91 -6.71
N PRO A 152 17.24 20.53 -7.36
CA PRO A 152 18.32 19.78 -6.72
C PRO A 152 18.99 20.50 -5.55
N SER A 153 18.80 21.82 -5.40
CA SER A 153 19.33 22.57 -4.25
C SER A 153 18.49 22.36 -2.98
N VAL A 154 17.24 21.93 -3.13
CA VAL A 154 16.31 21.63 -2.02
C VAL A 154 16.26 20.14 -1.72
N ALA A 155 16.14 19.29 -2.74
CA ALA A 155 16.06 17.85 -2.55
C ALA A 155 16.66 17.08 -3.72
N THR A 156 17.32 15.97 -3.41
CA THR A 156 17.78 14.97 -4.38
C THR A 156 16.93 13.71 -4.26
N VAL A 157 16.88 12.93 -5.33
CA VAL A 157 16.09 11.69 -5.39
C VAL A 157 16.98 10.55 -5.84
N GLY A 158 16.70 9.36 -5.34
CA GLY A 158 17.38 8.13 -5.72
C GLY A 158 16.47 6.91 -5.67
N GLY A 159 17.03 5.77 -6.06
CA GLY A 159 16.25 4.59 -6.44
C GLY A 159 15.98 4.62 -7.94
N SER A 160 16.91 4.06 -8.72
CA SER A 160 16.89 4.03 -10.19
C SER A 160 16.56 2.61 -10.70
N PRO A 161 15.96 2.46 -11.89
CA PRO A 161 15.38 1.21 -12.36
C PRO A 161 16.46 0.23 -12.82
N GLY A 162 16.38 -1.01 -12.36
CA GLY A 162 17.31 -2.08 -12.71
C GLY A 162 17.51 -3.12 -11.62
N GLY A 163 17.13 -2.81 -10.37
CA GLY A 163 17.08 -3.76 -9.27
C GLY A 163 15.64 -4.03 -8.83
N PRO A 164 15.25 -5.29 -8.57
CA PRO A 164 13.87 -5.68 -8.22
C PRO A 164 13.33 -5.13 -6.89
N SER A 165 14.08 -4.28 -6.15
CA SER A 165 13.66 -3.79 -4.82
C SER A 165 14.04 -2.35 -4.45
N ALA A 166 14.56 -1.52 -5.36
CA ALA A 166 14.96 -0.16 -5.01
C ALA A 166 13.73 0.77 -4.92
N ARG A 167 13.11 0.86 -3.74
CA ARG A 167 12.08 1.86 -3.43
C ARG A 167 12.66 3.26 -3.67
N PRO A 168 11.89 4.19 -4.24
CA PRO A 168 12.35 5.56 -4.38
C PRO A 168 12.54 6.21 -3.00
N TRP A 169 13.61 6.97 -2.89
CA TRP A 169 13.92 7.77 -1.71
C TRP A 169 14.23 9.21 -2.11
N VAL A 170 14.06 10.10 -1.16
CA VAL A 170 14.27 11.53 -1.29
C VAL A 170 15.18 12.00 -0.17
N VAL A 171 16.20 12.79 -0.47
CA VAL A 171 17.09 13.39 0.52
C VAL A 171 16.95 14.89 0.49
N ALA A 172 16.76 15.50 1.66
CA ALA A 172 16.81 16.95 1.80
C ALA A 172 18.25 17.46 1.61
N GLU A 173 18.44 18.44 0.75
CA GLU A 173 19.73 19.09 0.49
C GLU A 173 19.78 20.50 1.07
N GLY A 174 18.66 21.21 1.03
CA GLY A 174 18.56 22.60 1.45
C GLY A 174 17.15 22.99 1.87
N ALA A 175 16.97 24.26 2.22
CA ALA A 175 15.67 24.79 2.61
C ALA A 175 14.80 25.06 1.37
N GLY A 176 13.57 24.55 1.37
CA GLY A 176 12.59 24.79 0.33
C GLY A 176 11.26 24.14 0.66
N ARG A 177 10.24 24.43 -0.15
CA ARG A 177 8.91 23.80 -0.05
C ARG A 177 8.17 23.90 -1.38
N GLY A 178 7.32 22.94 -1.69
CA GLY A 178 6.45 22.98 -2.86
C GLY A 178 6.32 21.64 -3.57
N GLU A 179 5.67 21.65 -4.73
CA GLU A 179 5.66 20.53 -5.68
C GLU A 179 7.04 20.41 -6.33
N LEU A 180 7.98 19.79 -5.63
CA LEU A 180 9.39 19.70 -6.04
C LEU A 180 9.75 18.35 -6.66
N LEU A 181 8.89 17.35 -6.53
CA LEU A 181 9.12 16.02 -7.05
C LEU A 181 8.20 15.78 -8.25
N GLN A 182 8.75 15.25 -9.33
CA GLN A 182 8.01 14.82 -10.50
C GLN A 182 8.09 13.29 -10.62
N LEU A 183 6.95 12.63 -10.71
CA LEU A 183 6.82 11.20 -10.82
C LEU A 183 6.26 10.82 -12.19
N SER A 184 6.75 9.73 -12.76
CA SER A 184 6.21 9.13 -13.97
C SER A 184 6.23 7.62 -13.87
N LEU A 185 5.07 7.00 -14.10
CA LEU A 185 4.90 5.56 -14.12
C LEU A 185 4.93 5.07 -15.55
N TYR A 186 5.68 3.99 -15.81
CA TYR A 186 5.78 3.40 -17.13
C TYR A 186 5.54 1.88 -17.07
N PRO A 187 5.09 1.25 -18.17
CA PRO A 187 5.01 -0.20 -18.26
C PRO A 187 6.38 -0.85 -18.07
N PRO A 188 6.46 -2.16 -17.76
CA PRO A 188 7.72 -2.89 -17.68
C PRO A 188 8.59 -2.69 -18.91
N GLU A 189 9.91 -2.71 -18.76
CA GLU A 189 10.85 -2.50 -19.86
C GLU A 189 10.63 -3.48 -21.03
N LEU A 190 10.23 -4.71 -20.73
CA LEU A 190 9.89 -5.73 -21.73
C LEU A 190 8.76 -5.27 -22.68
N CYS A 191 7.80 -4.49 -22.16
CA CYS A 191 6.68 -3.95 -22.92
C CYS A 191 7.04 -2.69 -23.71
N ARG A 192 8.20 -2.08 -23.48
CA ARG A 192 8.63 -0.82 -24.16
C ARG A 192 9.34 -1.04 -25.48
N ARG A 193 9.55 -2.29 -25.90
CA ARG A 193 10.26 -2.62 -27.14
C ARG A 193 9.39 -2.35 -28.37
N GLY A 194 9.35 -1.09 -28.79
CA GLY A 194 8.75 -0.61 -30.03
C GLY A 194 9.40 0.70 -30.49
N ARG A 195 9.21 1.09 -31.76
CA ARG A 195 9.82 2.31 -32.36
C ARG A 195 9.35 3.63 -31.73
N HIS A 196 8.39 3.60 -30.82
CA HIS A 196 7.88 4.77 -30.10
C HIS A 196 8.30 4.70 -28.63
N ARG A 197 8.78 5.81 -28.07
CA ARG A 197 8.99 5.97 -26.63
C ARG A 197 7.70 5.56 -25.92
N ALA A 198 7.76 4.60 -25.00
CA ALA A 198 6.59 4.19 -24.24
C ALA A 198 6.02 5.40 -23.50
N ALA A 199 4.74 5.69 -23.72
CA ALA A 199 4.05 6.74 -22.98
C ALA A 199 3.96 6.37 -21.50
N ALA A 200 4.01 7.37 -20.62
CA ALA A 200 3.77 7.16 -19.21
C ALA A 200 2.32 6.68 -19.01
N LEU A 201 2.12 5.69 -18.14
CA LEU A 201 0.81 5.25 -17.67
C LEU A 201 0.15 6.31 -16.77
N GLY A 202 0.97 7.11 -16.10
CA GLY A 202 0.52 8.22 -15.26
C GLY A 202 1.69 9.09 -14.86
N THR A 203 1.39 10.34 -14.53
CA THR A 203 2.36 11.32 -14.02
C THR A 203 1.76 12.07 -12.85
N ALA A 204 2.60 12.46 -11.89
CA ALA A 204 2.17 13.30 -10.78
C ALA A 204 3.31 14.16 -10.27
N THR A 205 2.97 15.13 -9.44
CA THR A 205 3.93 15.82 -8.58
C THR A 205 3.72 15.40 -7.13
N ALA A 206 4.76 15.53 -6.32
CA ALA A 206 4.65 15.39 -4.88
C ALA A 206 5.21 16.63 -4.18
N TRP A 207 4.48 17.04 -3.15
CA TRP A 207 4.86 18.12 -2.26
C TRP A 207 6.00 17.68 -1.32
N LEU A 208 6.98 18.55 -1.16
CA LEU A 208 8.09 18.46 -0.20
C LEU A 208 8.10 19.67 0.73
#